data_AF-A0A1G3M2J4-F1
#
_entry.id   AF-A0A1G3M2J4-F1
#
_cell.length_a   1.000
_cell.length_b   1.000
_cell.length_c   1.000
_cell.angle_alpha   90.00
_cell.angle_beta   90.00
_cell.angle_gamma   90.00
#
_symmetry.space_group_name_H-M   'P 1'
#
loop_
_entity.id
_entity.type
_entity.pdbx_description
1 polymer ?
#
loop_
_entity_poly.entity_id
_entity_poly.type
_entity_poly.pdbx_seq_one_letter_code
_entity_poly.pdbx_strand_id
1 'polypeptide(L)'
;MVHELKTDPAVFQAVHEGGKNFEIRKNDRNFQVGDELWLKETVYTGAEMAPRWNGKFPGETVLGKPLEYTGRMISRTVIYILNGPIYGLVDGWCIMSIAP
;
A
#
# COMPACT_ATOMS: atom_id res chain seq x y z
N MET A 1 -13.34 0.01 11.44
CA MET A 1 -13.59 -0.71 10.16
C MET A 1 -12.35 -1.52 9.81
N VAL A 2 -12.46 -2.62 9.06
CA VAL A 2 -11.29 -3.40 8.58
C VAL A 2 -11.06 -3.10 7.10
N HIS A 3 -9.81 -2.80 6.74
CA HIS A 3 -9.39 -2.56 5.35
C HIS A 3 -8.33 -3.58 4.93
N GLU A 4 -8.65 -4.42 3.95
CA GLU A 4 -7.67 -5.33 3.36
C GLU A 4 -6.84 -4.61 2.28
N LEU A 5 -5.52 -4.57 2.47
CA LEU A 5 -4.60 -3.79 1.65
C LEU A 5 -3.47 -4.66 1.11
N LYS A 6 -3.21 -4.56 -0.19
CA LYS A 6 -1.98 -5.07 -0.80
C LYS A 6 -0.77 -4.31 -0.25
N THR A 7 0.31 -5.03 -0.02
CA THR A 7 1.57 -4.47 0.49
C THR A 7 2.75 -5.18 -0.17
N ASP A 8 3.63 -4.40 -0.80
CA ASP A 8 4.83 -4.92 -1.46
C ASP A 8 5.77 -5.61 -0.44
N PRO A 9 6.52 -6.66 -0.83
CA PRO A 9 7.34 -7.46 0.09
C PRO A 9 8.24 -6.64 1.03
N ALA A 10 8.99 -5.67 0.49
CA ALA A 10 9.92 -4.87 1.28
C ALA A 10 9.20 -3.96 2.30
N VAL A 11 8.04 -3.42 1.93
CA VAL A 11 7.21 -2.61 2.83
C VAL A 11 6.59 -3.48 3.91
N PHE A 12 6.06 -4.65 3.53
CA PHE A 12 5.49 -5.61 4.46
C PHE A 12 6.52 -6.05 5.50
N GLN A 13 7.73 -6.41 5.07
CA GLN A 13 8.80 -6.83 5.96
C GLN A 13 9.21 -5.69 6.92
N ALA A 14 9.32 -4.46 6.43
CA ALA A 14 9.64 -3.31 7.29
C ALA A 14 8.56 -3.01 8.36
N VAL A 15 7.27 -3.21 8.04
CA VAL A 15 6.18 -3.07 9.02
C VAL A 15 6.14 -4.26 9.99
N HIS A 16 6.42 -5.47 9.49
CA HIS A 16 6.50 -6.69 10.29
C HIS A 16 7.62 -6.60 11.35
N GLU A 17 8.79 -6.08 10.97
CA GLU A 17 9.94 -5.86 11.85
C GLU A 17 9.79 -4.63 12.76
N GLY A 18 8.76 -3.80 12.54
CA GLY A 18 8.50 -2.59 13.33
C GLY A 18 9.35 -1.37 12.94
N GLY A 19 10.22 -1.49 11.94
CA GLY A 19 11.01 -0.36 11.43
C GLY A 19 10.17 0.67 10.66
N LYS A 20 9.01 0.26 10.13
CA LYS A 20 8.02 1.14 9.49
C LYS A 20 6.70 1.11 10.25
N ASN A 21 6.34 2.25 10.84
CA ASN A 21 5.15 2.44 11.68
C ASN A 21 4.13 3.40 11.06
N PHE A 22 4.14 3.54 9.73
CA PHE A 22 3.18 4.38 9.01
C PHE A 22 2.86 3.81 7.63
N GLU A 23 1.67 4.10 7.11
CA GLU A 23 1.23 3.83 5.74
C GLU A 23 0.95 5.14 5.00
N ILE A 24 1.23 5.19 3.70
CA ILE A 24 0.87 6.33 2.83
C ILE A 24 -0.14 5.81 1.80
N ARG A 25 -1.32 6.41 1.73
CA ARG A 25 -2.40 5.95 0.85
C ARG A 25 -3.20 7.12 0.29
N LYS A 26 -3.83 6.91 -0.86
CA LYS A 26 -4.99 7.72 -1.24
C LYS A 26 -6.11 7.44 -0.24
N ASN A 27 -6.76 8.46 0.29
CA ASN A 27 -7.85 8.30 1.25
C ASN A 27 -9.20 8.07 0.54
N ASP A 28 -9.25 7.09 -0.36
CA ASP A 28 -10.45 6.73 -1.15
C ASP A 28 -11.39 5.75 -0.42
N ARG A 29 -11.01 5.33 0.79
CA ARG A 29 -11.79 4.46 1.67
C ARG A 29 -12.28 5.15 2.95
N ASN A 30 -12.05 6.46 3.06
CA ASN A 30 -12.37 7.24 4.24
C ASN A 30 -11.77 6.63 5.53
N PHE A 31 -10.46 6.34 5.51
CA PHE A 31 -9.74 5.77 6.66
C PHE A 31 -9.92 6.64 7.91
N GLN A 32 -10.18 6.00 9.05
CA GLN A 32 -10.35 6.65 10.35
C GLN A 32 -9.35 6.14 11.39
N VAL A 33 -9.09 6.95 12.42
CA VAL A 33 -8.42 6.47 13.63
C VAL A 33 -9.28 5.38 14.27
N GLY A 34 -8.63 4.29 14.70
CA GLY A 34 -9.29 3.09 15.20
C GLY A 34 -9.66 2.07 14.12
N ASP A 35 -9.45 2.37 12.84
CA ASP A 35 -9.57 1.35 11.79
C ASP A 35 -8.41 0.35 11.85
N GLU A 36 -8.69 -0.88 11.43
CA GLU A 36 -7.69 -1.94 11.30
C GLU A 36 -7.27 -2.10 9.84
N LEU A 37 -5.97 -2.14 9.59
CA LEU A 37 -5.38 -2.42 8.30
C LEU A 37 -4.88 -3.86 8.28
N TRP A 38 -5.44 -4.68 7.41
CA TRP A 38 -4.93 -6.02 7.13
C TRP A 38 -4.00 -5.93 5.93
N LEU A 39 -2.71 -5.79 6.21
CA LEU A 39 -1.66 -5.70 5.20
C LEU A 39 -1.35 -7.11 4.70
N LYS A 40 -1.62 -7.38 3.42
CA LYS A 40 -1.41 -8.68 2.77
C LYS A 40 -0.19 -8.59 1.86
N GLU A 41 0.82 -9.41 2.12
CA GLU A 41 2.05 -9.43 1.36
C GLU A 41 1.80 -9.99 -0.06
N THR A 42 2.17 -9.22 -1.08
CA THR A 42 2.14 -9.68 -2.48
C THR A 42 3.43 -10.39 -2.85
N VAL A 43 3.39 -11.32 -3.81
CA VAL A 43 4.59 -11.99 -4.35
C VAL A 43 5.43 -11.00 -5.17
N TYR A 44 4.77 -10.17 -5.97
CA TYR A 44 5.39 -9.18 -6.84
C TYR A 44 5.04 -7.76 -6.38
N THR A 45 5.91 -6.81 -6.65
CA THR A 45 5.68 -5.39 -6.34
C THR A 45 4.59 -4.77 -7.22
N GLY A 46 4.00 -3.67 -6.77
CA GLY A 46 3.08 -2.87 -7.60
C GLY A 46 3.69 -2.46 -8.93
N ALA A 47 4.98 -2.12 -8.95
CA ALA A 47 5.73 -1.82 -10.16
C ALA A 47 5.83 -3.04 -11.10
N GLU A 48 5.99 -4.24 -10.56
CA GLU A 48 6.06 -5.47 -11.35
C GLU A 48 4.74 -5.91 -11.97
N MET A 49 3.64 -5.64 -11.26
CA MET A 49 2.29 -5.91 -11.73
C MET A 49 1.82 -4.88 -12.77
N ALA A 50 2.40 -3.68 -12.80
CA ALA A 50 2.01 -2.64 -13.74
C ALA A 50 2.28 -3.08 -15.20
N PRO A 51 1.30 -2.92 -16.11
CA PRO A 51 1.56 -3.06 -17.54
C PRO A 51 2.65 -2.08 -17.98
N ARG A 52 3.49 -2.50 -18.93
CA ARG A 52 4.63 -1.69 -19.38
C ARG A 52 4.75 -1.71 -20.89
N TRP A 53 5.20 -0.61 -21.47
CA TRP A 53 5.60 -0.60 -22.88
C TRP A 53 6.94 -1.31 -23.05
N ASN A 54 7.04 -2.21 -24.03
CA ASN A 54 8.26 -2.97 -24.34
C ASN A 54 9.19 -2.28 -25.36
N GLY A 55 8.80 -1.12 -25.90
CA GLY A 55 9.57 -0.38 -26.91
C GLY A 55 9.55 -0.97 -28.33
N LYS A 56 8.76 -2.02 -28.61
CA LYS A 56 8.71 -2.68 -29.94
C LYS A 56 7.71 -2.03 -30.89
N PHE A 57 6.49 -1.77 -30.42
CA PHE A 57 5.44 -1.15 -31.22
C PHE A 57 4.75 -0.04 -30.43
N PRO A 58 4.48 1.14 -31.03
CA PRO A 58 3.70 2.19 -30.38
C PRO A 58 2.31 1.68 -30.00
N GLY A 59 1.91 1.90 -28.74
CA GLY A 59 0.61 1.47 -28.22
C GLY A 59 0.54 0.00 -27.77
N GLU A 60 1.62 -0.79 -27.92
CA GLU A 60 1.68 -2.15 -27.39
C GLU A 60 2.12 -2.14 -25.92
N THR A 61 1.31 -2.73 -25.04
CA THR A 61 1.69 -2.96 -23.64
C THR A 61 1.89 -4.45 -23.40
N VAL A 62 2.98 -4.80 -22.72
CA VAL A 62 3.15 -6.14 -22.17
C VAL A 62 2.51 -6.18 -20.79
N LEU A 63 1.75 -7.25 -20.54
CA LEU A 63 1.12 -7.49 -19.24
C LEU A 63 2.20 -7.63 -18.16
N GLY A 64 1.97 -7.02 -17.00
CA GLY A 64 2.81 -7.20 -15.83
C GLY A 64 2.70 -8.59 -15.22
N LYS A 65 3.39 -8.82 -14.10
CA LYS A 65 3.23 -10.04 -13.31
C LYS A 65 1.80 -10.15 -12.76
N PRO A 66 1.25 -11.36 -12.58
CA PRO A 66 -0.08 -11.52 -12.00
C PRO A 66 -0.09 -11.07 -10.53
N LEU A 67 -1.27 -10.68 -10.04
CA LEU A 67 -1.46 -10.46 -8.61
C LEU A 67 -1.51 -11.81 -7.89
N GLU A 68 -0.45 -12.10 -7.14
CA GLU A 68 -0.34 -13.28 -6.27
C GLU A 68 0.03 -12.81 -4.86
N TYR A 69 -0.48 -13.52 -3.85
CA TYR A 69 -0.19 -13.26 -2.43
C TYR A 69 0.66 -14.38 -1.86
N THR A 70 1.58 -14.05 -0.95
CA THR A 70 2.42 -15.07 -0.27
C THR A 70 1.63 -15.87 0.76
N GLY A 71 0.45 -15.36 1.17
CA GLY A 71 -0.34 -15.87 2.28
C GLY A 71 0.00 -15.21 3.63
N ARG A 72 1.09 -14.43 3.72
CA ARG A 72 1.42 -13.66 4.92
C ARG A 72 0.53 -12.43 5.05
N MET A 73 0.13 -12.15 6.29
CA MET A 73 -0.70 -11.01 6.65
C MET A 73 -0.27 -10.47 8.02
N ILE A 74 -0.31 -9.16 8.18
CA ILE A 74 -0.18 -8.50 9.49
C ILE A 74 -1.32 -7.50 9.65
N SER A 75 -1.91 -7.47 10.85
CA SER A 75 -2.89 -6.45 11.22
C SER A 75 -2.22 -5.31 11.98
N ARG A 76 -2.70 -4.09 11.75
CA ARG A 76 -2.29 -2.89 12.47
C ARG A 76 -3.46 -1.95 12.67
N THR A 77 -3.52 -1.30 13.82
CA THR A 77 -4.51 -0.26 14.11
C THR A 77 -4.00 1.10 13.65
N VAL A 78 -4.85 1.88 12.99
CA VAL A 78 -4.58 3.29 12.67
C VAL A 78 -4.72 4.12 13.95
N ILE A 79 -3.63 4.71 14.42
CA ILE A 79 -3.60 5.49 15.66
C ILE A 79 -3.55 7.00 15.42
N TYR A 80 -3.19 7.43 14.20
CA TYR A 80 -3.19 8.83 13.80
C TYR A 80 -3.29 8.95 12.28
N ILE A 81 -3.93 10.00 11.78
CA ILE A 81 -4.04 10.30 10.35
C ILE A 81 -3.66 11.75 10.10
N LEU A 82 -2.71 11.96 9.19
CA LEU A 82 -2.43 13.25 8.58
C LEU A 82 -3.02 13.27 7.17
N ASN A 83 -4.03 14.12 6.93
CA ASN A 83 -4.62 14.29 5.61
C ASN A 83 -3.96 15.45 4.86
N GLY A 84 -3.69 15.26 3.58
CA GLY A 84 -3.30 16.35 2.69
C GLY A 84 -4.48 17.28 2.38
N PRO A 85 -4.23 18.48 1.84
CA PRO A 85 -2.92 19.01 1.48
C PRO A 85 -2.18 19.67 2.66
N ILE A 86 -1.04 19.12 3.08
CA ILE A 86 -0.20 19.67 4.17
C ILE A 86 1.24 19.14 4.09
N TYR A 87 2.25 19.96 4.38
CA TYR A 87 3.67 19.56 4.41
C TYR A 87 4.17 18.83 3.14
N GLY A 88 3.64 19.17 1.97
CA GLY A 88 3.98 18.51 0.70
C GLY A 88 3.20 17.23 0.41
N LEU A 89 2.36 16.76 1.33
CA LEU A 89 1.33 15.77 1.04
C LEU A 89 0.24 16.41 0.18
N VAL A 90 -0.06 15.80 -0.96
CA VAL A 90 -1.06 16.32 -1.90
C VAL A 90 -2.49 16.01 -1.46
N ASP A 91 -3.45 16.77 -1.99
CA ASP A 91 -4.88 16.57 -1.70
C ASP A 91 -5.34 15.12 -2.00
N GLY A 92 -6.26 14.62 -1.18
CA GLY A 92 -6.79 13.26 -1.27
C GLY A 92 -5.84 12.14 -0.84
N TRP A 93 -4.64 12.44 -0.37
CA TRP A 93 -3.71 11.47 0.23
C TRP A 93 -3.63 11.64 1.75
N CYS A 94 -3.33 10.53 2.43
CA CYS A 94 -3.12 10.50 3.86
C CYS A 94 -1.85 9.73 4.24
N ILE A 95 -1.30 10.08 5.40
CA ILE A 95 -0.31 9.28 6.12
C ILE A 95 -0.98 8.78 7.39
N MET A 96 -1.00 7.47 7.58
CA MET A 96 -1.58 6.82 8.75
C MET A 96 -0.45 6.30 9.63
N SER A 97 -0.31 6.78 10.86
CA SER A 97 0.52 6.08 11.85
C SER A 97 -0.19 4.82 12.29
N ILE A 98 0.56 3.73 12.38
CA ILE A 98 0.03 2.39 12.64
C ILE A 98 0.76 1.75 13.83
N ALA A 99 0.00 1.02 14.64
CA ALA A 99 0.51 0.27 15.78
C ALA A 99 -0.01 -1.18 15.75
N PRO A 100 0.67 -2.14 16.40
CA PRO A 100 0.11 -3.45 16.68
C PRO A 100 -1.30 -3.38 17.29
#